data_AF-A0A5B7C9E4-F1
#
_entry.id   AF-A0A5B7C9E4-F1
#
_cell.length_a   1.000
_cell.length_b   1.000
_cell.length_c   1.000
_cell.angle_alpha   90.00
_cell.angle_beta   90.00
_cell.angle_gamma   90.00
#
_symmetry.space_group_name_H-M   'P 1'
#
loop_
_entity.id
_entity.type
_entity.pdbx_description
1 polymer ?
#
loop_
_entity_poly.entity_id
_entity_poly.type
_entity_poly.pdbx_seq_one_letter_code
_entity_poly.pdbx_strand_id
1 'polypeptide(L)'
;MTEVILHIYDVTNSGSDKTNNTIVQINKIFKDGIGLGGIFHSAVQVYGDEEWSFGFCEQGTGVFSCPSGKNPMYMYRECIVLGKTNFCIFKVNQILRELSREWPGNLYDLLSKNCNHFCDEFCERLGVPKLPETS
;
A
#
# COMPACT_ATOMS: atom_id res chain seq x y z
N MET A 1 9.43 -17.29 -13.51
CA MET A 1 8.52 -16.84 -12.43
C MET A 1 9.27 -15.85 -11.58
N THR A 2 8.62 -14.81 -11.09
CA THR A 2 9.21 -13.74 -10.29
C THR A 2 8.44 -13.60 -8.99
N GLU A 3 9.15 -13.38 -7.88
CA GLU A 3 8.54 -13.21 -6.56
C GLU A 3 7.76 -11.91 -6.46
N VAL A 4 6.61 -11.97 -5.80
CA VAL A 4 5.83 -10.80 -5.41
C VAL A 4 5.99 -10.64 -3.91
N ILE A 5 6.55 -9.51 -3.49
CA ILE A 5 6.96 -9.23 -2.13
C ILE A 5 6.10 -8.08 -1.61
N LEU A 6 5.51 -8.28 -0.44
CA LEU A 6 4.79 -7.26 0.31
C LEU A 6 5.74 -6.64 1.32
N HIS A 7 5.89 -5.32 1.32
CA HIS A 7 6.55 -4.56 2.36
C HIS A 7 5.51 -3.97 3.31
N ILE A 8 5.74 -4.13 4.61
CA ILE A 8 4.88 -3.64 5.68
C ILE A 8 5.63 -2.56 6.45
N TYR A 9 4.95 -1.45 6.68
CA TYR A 9 5.45 -0.33 7.46
C TYR A 9 4.46 0.05 8.56
N ASP A 10 4.98 0.37 9.75
CA ASP A 10 4.18 0.91 10.83
C ASP A 10 3.86 2.38 10.57
N VAL A 11 2.58 2.76 10.71
CA VAL A 11 2.16 4.16 10.71
C VAL A 11 2.48 4.74 12.08
N THR A 12 3.70 5.28 12.24
CA THR A 12 4.12 5.85 13.52
C THR A 12 3.35 7.12 13.84
N ASN A 13 2.80 7.18 15.05
CA ASN A 13 2.24 8.40 15.64
C ASN A 13 3.40 9.26 16.15
N SER A 14 4.14 9.90 15.25
CA SER A 14 5.20 10.84 15.65
C SER A 14 4.54 12.08 16.24
N GLY A 15 4.48 12.11 17.57
CA GLY A 15 3.83 13.12 18.41
C GLY A 15 4.21 14.56 18.07
N SER A 16 3.54 15.13 17.07
CA SER A 16 3.59 16.53 16.72
C SER A 16 2.16 17.06 16.70
N ASP A 17 1.84 17.81 17.76
CA ASP A 17 0.59 18.55 17.97
C ASP A 17 0.38 19.66 16.93
N LYS A 18 0.32 19.30 15.65
CA LYS A 18 -0.06 20.20 14.56
C LYS A 18 -0.98 19.49 13.58
N THR A 19 -2.22 19.30 14.06
CA THR A 19 -3.48 19.39 13.31
C THR A 19 -3.45 19.02 11.82
N ASN A 20 -3.99 17.84 11.49
CA ASN A 20 -4.55 17.51 10.16
C ASN A 20 -5.79 16.62 10.34
N ASN A 21 -6.80 16.75 9.46
CA ASN A 21 -8.03 15.93 9.47
C ASN A 21 -7.74 14.41 9.48
N THR A 22 -6.58 14.01 8.94
CA THR A 22 -6.04 12.65 8.95
C THR A 22 -5.86 12.08 10.36
N ILE A 23 -5.43 12.89 11.33
CA ILE A 23 -5.22 12.46 12.73
C ILE A 23 -6.56 12.17 13.42
N VAL A 24 -7.61 12.93 13.11
CA VAL A 24 -8.96 12.71 13.67
C VAL A 24 -9.53 11.37 13.18
N GLN A 25 -9.29 11.03 11.92
CA GLN A 25 -9.70 9.74 11.35
C GLN A 25 -8.86 8.58 11.87
N ILE A 26 -7.54 8.74 12.02
CA ILE A 26 -6.64 7.75 12.65
C ILE A 26 -7.05 7.48 14.10
N ASN A 27 -7.31 8.52 14.89
CA ASN A 27 -7.79 8.39 16.27
C ASN A 27 -9.15 7.69 16.36
N LYS A 28 -10.02 7.85 15.36
CA LYS A 28 -11.32 7.17 15.29
C LYS A 28 -11.13 5.67 15.04
N ILE A 29 -10.22 5.29 14.15
CA ILE A 29 -9.90 3.87 13.89
C ILE A 29 -9.22 3.21 15.09
N PHE A 30 -8.28 3.89 15.76
CA PHE A 30 -7.63 3.34 16.96
C PHE A 30 -8.62 3.10 18.11
N LYS A 31 -9.66 3.93 18.25
CA LYS A 31 -10.70 3.75 19.27
C LYS A 31 -11.66 2.60 18.95
N ASP A 32 -11.98 2.39 17.68
CA ASP A 32 -12.94 1.36 17.25
C ASP A 32 -12.26 0.01 16.90
N GLY A 33 -10.91 -0.03 16.88
CA GLY A 33 -10.11 -1.11 16.28
C GLY A 33 -9.19 -1.89 17.23
N ILE A 34 -9.52 -2.07 18.53
CA ILE A 34 -8.75 -2.94 19.45
C ILE A 34 -8.94 -4.45 19.13
N GLY A 35 -9.23 -4.80 17.87
CA GLY A 35 -9.44 -6.18 17.44
C GLY A 35 -9.39 -6.42 15.92
N LEU A 36 -8.92 -5.44 15.14
CA LEU A 36 -8.69 -5.57 13.70
C LEU A 36 -7.26 -5.07 13.45
N GLY A 37 -6.41 -5.89 12.84
CA GLY A 37 -4.99 -5.63 12.68
C GLY A 37 -4.65 -4.20 12.27
N GLY A 38 -3.57 -3.69 12.86
CA GLY A 38 -3.23 -2.27 12.93
C GLY A 38 -3.22 -1.54 11.58
N ILE A 39 -3.27 -0.20 11.67
CA ILE A 39 -3.12 0.71 10.54
C ILE A 39 -1.66 0.65 10.07
N PHE A 40 -1.33 -0.31 9.20
CA PHE A 40 -0.02 -0.40 8.54
C PHE A 40 -0.12 0.11 7.10
N HIS A 41 1.01 0.60 6.58
CA HIS A 41 1.16 0.91 5.17
C HIS A 41 1.77 -0.28 4.44
N SER A 42 1.17 -0.66 3.32
CA SER A 42 1.65 -1.73 2.45
C SER A 42 2.21 -1.21 1.13
N ALA A 43 3.24 -1.86 0.62
CA ALA A 43 3.75 -1.66 -0.74
C ALA A 43 4.13 -3.00 -1.38
N VAL A 44 3.94 -3.14 -2.70
CA VAL A 44 4.21 -4.39 -3.43
C VAL A 44 5.42 -4.21 -4.35
N GLN A 45 6.42 -5.06 -4.20
CA GLN A 45 7.58 -5.19 -5.09
C GLN A 45 7.42 -6.44 -5.96
N VAL A 46 7.78 -6.32 -7.24
CA VAL A 46 7.78 -7.46 -8.19
C VAL A 46 9.10 -7.52 -8.95
N TYR A 47 9.49 -6.43 -9.59
CA TYR A 47 10.72 -6.34 -10.40
C TYR A 47 11.59 -5.17 -9.96
N GLY A 48 12.91 -5.39 -9.97
CA GLY A 48 13.87 -4.35 -9.62
C GLY A 48 13.85 -4.00 -8.14
N ASP A 49 14.28 -2.77 -7.82
CA ASP A 49 14.34 -2.23 -6.45
C ASP A 49 13.16 -1.29 -6.16
N GLU A 50 12.08 -1.35 -6.93
CA GLU A 50 10.90 -0.48 -6.74
C GLU A 50 9.74 -1.24 -6.12
N GLU A 51 9.12 -0.63 -5.11
CA GLU A 51 7.84 -1.03 -4.54
C GLU A 51 6.75 -0.04 -4.94
N TRP A 52 5.51 -0.52 -5.03
CA TRP A 52 4.36 0.23 -5.49
C TRP A 52 3.28 0.29 -4.43
N SER A 53 2.73 1.48 -4.21
CA SER A 53 1.64 1.70 -3.26
C SER A 53 0.71 2.82 -3.73
N PHE A 54 -0.29 3.13 -2.91
CA PHE A 54 -1.31 4.14 -3.17
C PHE A 54 -1.40 5.15 -2.02
N GLY A 55 -1.46 6.43 -2.36
CA GLY A 55 -1.50 7.54 -1.42
C GLY A 55 -2.35 8.71 -1.93
N PHE A 56 -2.64 9.65 -1.04
CA PHE A 56 -3.37 10.86 -1.40
C PHE A 56 -2.51 11.78 -2.29
N CYS A 57 -3.13 12.31 -3.34
CA CYS A 57 -2.59 13.37 -4.19
C CYS A 57 -3.75 14.23 -4.68
N GLU A 58 -3.61 15.57 -4.65
CA GLU A 58 -4.70 16.48 -5.05
C GLU A 58 -5.08 16.35 -6.53
N GLN A 59 -4.12 16.01 -7.39
CA GLN A 59 -4.31 15.89 -8.84
C GLN A 59 -3.57 14.68 -9.40
N GLY A 60 -4.23 13.91 -10.27
CA GLY A 60 -3.64 12.76 -10.95
C GLY A 60 -3.77 11.44 -10.18
N THR A 61 -2.89 10.50 -10.50
CA THR A 61 -2.85 9.16 -9.87
C THR A 61 -2.36 9.26 -8.43
N GLY A 62 -2.93 8.44 -7.54
CA GLY A 62 -2.37 8.22 -6.21
C GLY A 62 -1.41 7.05 -6.17
N VAL A 63 -1.27 6.30 -7.27
CA VAL A 63 -0.30 5.21 -7.41
C VAL A 63 1.09 5.81 -7.53
N PHE A 64 1.99 5.41 -6.66
CA PHE A 64 3.38 5.87 -6.64
C PHE A 64 4.33 4.69 -6.44
N SER A 65 5.60 4.92 -6.74
CA SER A 65 6.69 4.00 -6.42
C SER A 65 7.75 4.66 -5.57
N CYS A 66 8.45 3.85 -4.79
CA CYS A 66 9.67 4.23 -4.09
C CYS A 66 10.65 3.06 -4.03
N PRO A 67 11.92 3.29 -3.65
CA PRO A 67 12.85 2.19 -3.44
C PRO A 67 12.36 1.24 -2.33
N SER A 68 12.54 -0.05 -2.54
CA SER A 68 12.01 -1.11 -1.66
C SER A 68 12.54 -0.97 -0.22
N GLY A 69 11.64 -1.03 0.76
CA GLY A 69 11.98 -0.88 2.19
C GLY A 69 12.50 0.51 2.60
N LYS A 70 12.38 1.54 1.75
CA LYS A 70 12.95 2.87 1.97
C LYS A 70 11.93 4.00 1.89
N ASN A 71 10.63 3.71 2.04
CA ASN A 71 9.63 4.77 2.10
C ASN A 71 9.91 5.70 3.30
N PRO A 72 10.28 6.98 3.09
CA PRO A 72 10.74 7.87 4.16
C PRO A 72 9.62 8.34 5.08
N MET A 73 8.34 8.13 4.71
CA MET A 73 7.19 8.58 5.49
C MET A 73 6.79 7.60 6.59
N TYR A 74 7.25 6.35 6.55
CA TYR A 74 6.83 5.29 7.47
C TYR A 74 8.02 4.53 8.06
N MET A 75 7.79 3.85 9.18
CA MET A 75 8.82 3.01 9.78
C MET A 75 8.75 1.61 9.20
N TYR A 76 9.79 1.17 8.51
CA TYR A 76 9.83 -0.17 7.93
C TYR A 76 9.78 -1.23 9.01
N ARG A 77 8.90 -2.23 8.84
CA ARG A 77 8.72 -3.32 9.79
C ARG A 77 9.28 -4.63 9.24
N GLU A 78 8.73 -5.11 8.14
CA GLU A 78 9.09 -6.41 7.57
C GLU A 78 8.66 -6.54 6.10
N CYS A 79 9.07 -7.64 5.45
CA CYS A 79 8.54 -8.05 4.16
C CYS A 79 8.08 -9.51 4.16
N ILE A 80 7.11 -9.81 3.30
CA ILE A 80 6.49 -11.13 3.17
C ILE A 80 6.46 -11.49 1.69
N VAL A 81 6.95 -12.68 1.33
CA VAL A 81 6.79 -13.21 -0.04
C VAL A 81 5.38 -13.76 -0.17
N LEU A 82 4.53 -13.09 -0.97
CA LEU A 82 3.13 -13.48 -1.17
C LEU A 82 2.99 -14.64 -2.16
N GLY A 83 3.90 -14.74 -3.12
CA GLY A 83 3.86 -15.76 -4.15
C GLY A 83 4.77 -15.44 -5.33
N LYS A 84 4.49 -16.08 -6.48
CA LYS A 84 5.23 -15.85 -7.72
C LYS A 84 4.28 -15.59 -8.87
N THR A 85 4.58 -14.57 -9.67
CA THR A 85 3.88 -14.30 -10.93
C THR A 85 4.65 -14.85 -12.13
N ASN A 86 3.91 -15.23 -13.18
CA ASN A 86 4.46 -15.63 -14.48
C ASN A 86 4.56 -14.45 -15.47
N PHE A 87 4.04 -13.28 -15.10
CA PHE A 87 4.06 -12.11 -15.96
C PHE A 87 5.46 -11.52 -16.07
N CYS A 88 5.86 -11.15 -17.28
CA CYS A 88 7.08 -10.40 -17.50
C CYS A 88 6.90 -8.93 -17.07
N ILE A 89 8.02 -8.22 -16.92
CA ILE A 89 8.04 -6.80 -16.51
C ILE A 89 7.13 -5.91 -17.37
N PHE A 90 7.02 -6.19 -18.68
CA PHE A 90 6.13 -5.43 -19.58
C PHE A 90 4.66 -5.56 -19.18
N LYS A 91 4.22 -6.76 -18.81
CA LYS A 91 2.84 -7.02 -18.39
C LYS A 91 2.56 -6.44 -17.01
N VAL A 92 3.52 -6.51 -16.07
CA VAL A 92 3.42 -5.85 -14.76
C VAL A 92 3.29 -4.33 -14.92
N ASN A 93 4.13 -3.71 -15.76
CA ASN A 93 4.04 -2.28 -16.05
C ASN A 93 2.73 -1.89 -16.74
N GLN A 94 2.16 -2.77 -17.56
CA GLN A 94 0.83 -2.56 -18.12
C GLN A 94 -0.24 -2.53 -17.02
N ILE A 95 -0.23 -3.51 -16.12
CA ILE A 95 -1.16 -3.58 -14.98
C ILE A 95 -1.05 -2.31 -14.12
N LEU A 96 0.16 -1.87 -13.80
CA LEU A 96 0.39 -0.64 -13.01
C LEU A 96 -0.14 0.62 -13.71
N ARG A 97 -0.01 0.71 -15.05
CA ARG A 97 -0.58 1.82 -15.82
C ARG A 97 -2.11 1.82 -15.83
N GLU A 98 -2.73 0.64 -15.87
CA GLU A 98 -4.18 0.50 -15.77
C GLU A 98 -4.64 0.93 -14.37
N LEU A 99 -4.03 0.38 -13.31
CA LEU A 99 -4.31 0.77 -11.93
C LEU A 99 -4.12 2.27 -11.70
N SER A 100 -3.07 2.88 -12.25
CA SER A 100 -2.84 4.33 -12.11
C SER A 100 -3.98 5.21 -12.67
N ARG A 101 -4.77 4.70 -13.62
CA ARG A 101 -5.96 5.40 -14.14
C ARG A 101 -7.19 5.18 -13.27
N GLU A 102 -7.29 4.02 -12.64
CA GLU A 102 -8.41 3.58 -11.81
C GLU A 102 -8.28 4.05 -10.34
N TRP A 103 -7.07 4.46 -9.96
CA TRP A 103 -6.70 4.89 -8.61
C TRP A 103 -6.22 6.35 -8.60
N PRO A 104 -7.12 7.32 -8.84
CA PRO A 104 -6.79 8.74 -8.70
C PRO A 104 -6.57 9.09 -7.22
N GLY A 105 -5.58 9.93 -6.95
CA GLY A 105 -5.12 10.21 -5.58
C GLY A 105 -6.12 10.98 -4.74
N ASN A 106 -7.00 11.75 -5.38
CA ASN A 106 -8.04 12.52 -4.70
C ASN A 106 -9.21 11.65 -4.20
N LEU A 107 -9.25 10.38 -4.57
CA LEU A 107 -10.19 9.39 -4.05
C LEU A 107 -9.60 8.55 -2.90
N TYR A 108 -8.40 8.90 -2.41
CA TYR A 108 -7.83 8.22 -1.26
C TYR A 108 -8.74 8.38 -0.03
N ASP A 109 -9.12 7.25 0.56
CA ASP A 109 -9.91 7.16 1.78
C ASP A 109 -9.30 6.15 2.74
N LEU A 110 -9.10 6.55 3.99
CA LEU A 110 -8.40 5.74 4.99
C LEU A 110 -9.08 4.40 5.28
N LEU A 111 -10.39 4.27 5.07
CA LEU A 111 -11.17 3.09 5.43
C LEU A 111 -11.54 2.20 4.24
N SER A 112 -11.77 2.81 3.07
CA SER A 112 -12.42 2.13 1.94
C SER A 112 -11.61 2.18 0.64
N LYS A 113 -10.57 3.02 0.56
CA LYS A 113 -9.70 3.12 -0.61
C LYS A 113 -8.32 3.64 -0.21
N ASN A 114 -7.55 2.78 0.43
CA ASN A 114 -6.19 3.08 0.93
C ASN A 114 -5.14 2.17 0.26
N CYS A 115 -3.89 2.26 0.72
CA CYS A 115 -2.77 1.45 0.22
C CYS A 115 -3.03 -0.07 0.27
N ASN A 116 -3.65 -0.59 1.33
CA ASN A 116 -3.93 -2.02 1.47
C ASN A 116 -4.89 -2.51 0.37
N HIS A 117 -5.96 -1.74 0.12
CA HIS A 117 -6.92 -2.06 -0.94
C HIS A 117 -6.27 -2.04 -2.33
N PHE A 118 -5.36 -1.09 -2.57
CA PHE A 118 -4.59 -1.04 -3.82
C PHE A 118 -3.68 -2.26 -3.95
N CYS A 119 -2.95 -2.62 -2.88
CA CYS A 119 -2.05 -3.77 -2.90
C CYS A 119 -2.80 -5.08 -3.09
N ASP A 120 -3.99 -5.23 -2.49
CA ASP A 120 -4.87 -6.39 -2.74
C ASP A 120 -5.28 -6.49 -4.21
N GLU A 121 -5.73 -5.39 -4.81
CA GLU A 121 -6.12 -5.40 -6.22
C GLU A 121 -4.91 -5.65 -7.13
N PHE A 122 -3.75 -5.10 -6.81
CA PHE A 122 -2.53 -5.33 -7.57
C PHE A 122 -2.10 -6.80 -7.49
N CYS A 123 -2.11 -7.41 -6.29
CA CYS A 123 -1.84 -8.83 -6.10
C CYS A 123 -2.81 -9.72 -6.86
N GLU A 124 -4.11 -9.39 -6.84
CA GLU A 124 -5.14 -10.08 -7.61
C GLU A 124 -4.85 -10.03 -9.12
N ARG A 125 -4.50 -8.86 -9.66
CA ARG A 125 -4.10 -8.72 -11.08
C ARG A 125 -2.79 -9.44 -11.42
N LEU A 126 -1.91 -9.64 -10.45
CA LEU A 126 -0.66 -10.40 -10.61
C LEU A 126 -0.84 -11.91 -10.51
N GLY A 127 -2.01 -12.38 -10.07
CA GLY A 127 -2.33 -13.79 -9.86
C GLY A 127 -1.68 -14.39 -8.61
N VAL A 128 -1.45 -13.59 -7.57
CA VAL A 128 -0.92 -14.03 -6.27
C VAL A 128 -1.95 -13.81 -5.16
N PRO A 129 -1.82 -14.48 -4.00
CA PRO A 129 -2.68 -14.24 -2.85
C PRO A 129 -2.75 -12.76 -2.44
N LYS A 130 -3.90 -12.37 -1.90
CA LYS A 130 -4.13 -11.07 -1.27
C LYS A 130 -3.28 -10.92 0.00
N LEU A 131 -3.30 -9.71 0.57
CA LEU A 131 -2.62 -9.45 1.83
C LEU A 131 -3.18 -10.38 2.93
N PRO A 132 -2.33 -10.90 3.84
CA PRO A 132 -2.81 -11.72 4.94
C PRO A 132 -3.74 -10.91 5.84
N GLU A 133 -4.95 -11.41 6.06
CA GLU A 133 -5.83 -10.91 7.12
C GLU A 133 -5.13 -11.19 8.45
N THR A 134 -4.88 -10.13 9.21
CA THR A 134 -4.35 -10.25 10.57
C THR A 134 -5.53 -10.60 11.47
N SER A 135 -5.76 -11.91 11.59
CA SER A 135 -6.68 -12.54 12.54
C SER A 135 -6.41 -12.15 13.99
#